data_AF-A0A2G6PWB8-F1
#
_entry.id   AF-A0A2G6PWB8-F1
#
_cell.length_a   1.000
_cell.length_b   1.000
_cell.length_c   1.000
_cell.angle_alpha   90.00
_cell.angle_beta   90.00
_cell.angle_gamma   90.00
#
_symmetry.space_group_name_H-M   'P 1'
#
loop_
_entity.id
_entity.type
_entity.pdbx_description
1 polymer ?
#
loop_
_entity_poly.entity_id
_entity_poly.type
_entity_poly.pdbx_seq_one_letter_code
_entity_poly.pdbx_strand_id
1 'polypeptide(L)'
;EHQDTKELFGQVQLLVRNAGLRPQTARLNPEKLHELQAKLPVIVELRGGQYQILSSFQTTADGQITHINLVYPGVEEEVVEITLDTFLQTWRGGIFFFERVNTALICFSLIAQEHKIELTRDRLTHEYGLDSNEIKQETLLKIARDHDLKARHLNFDWRTLNKLKQAFPAIARLKNGRHVIVVGVGKNKDGEELVGIYNPLEGGHARLNQKEFEEIWSGEIYLFKRHYKLGDENQPFSLRWFIPEFLRQKTTFFDVALAVLFINFIALITPIFFQIIIDKVLVNQAFTTLHALGIGMIAALLVNAGLDFLRDFLLLHATNKIDMRITAKTFRHMLYLPLDFFERITAGVLTQHMQQTSKIRGFLSGSVFLTMLEATSLFVFLPFLFFYSTSLTAIVLVCTALITLVIALLMRPFKRRLNGLYMAEGNRQAMLVETINGMPTVKAMAIEP
;
A
#
# COMPACT_ATOMS: atom_id res chain seq x y z
N GLU A 1 55.45 -4.32 5.84
CA GLU A 1 55.82 -5.18 4.69
C GLU A 1 54.55 -5.79 4.11
N HIS A 2 54.28 -5.54 2.82
CA HIS A 2 53.39 -6.27 1.89
C HIS A 2 52.24 -7.14 2.47
N GLN A 3 51.40 -6.60 3.36
CA GLN A 3 50.02 -7.07 3.49
C GLN A 3 49.23 -6.51 2.29
N ASP A 4 48.43 -7.37 1.67
CA ASP A 4 47.67 -7.06 0.45
C ASP A 4 46.88 -5.77 0.63
N THR A 5 47.29 -4.71 -0.06
CA THR A 5 46.77 -3.34 0.13
C THR A 5 45.25 -3.27 0.06
N LYS A 6 44.63 -4.20 -0.69
CA LYS A 6 43.17 -4.37 -0.78
C LYS A 6 42.52 -4.84 0.51
N GLU A 7 43.15 -5.76 1.23
CA GLU A 7 42.61 -6.34 2.46
C GLU A 7 42.62 -5.32 3.59
N LEU A 8 43.73 -4.59 3.74
CA LEU A 8 43.87 -3.49 4.70
C LEU A 8 42.89 -2.35 4.39
N PHE A 9 42.70 -2.04 3.10
CA PHE A 9 41.71 -1.07 2.67
C PHE A 9 40.27 -1.52 2.97
N GLY A 10 39.95 -2.80 2.80
CA GLY A 10 38.67 -3.39 3.21
C GLY A 10 38.42 -3.28 4.72
N GLN A 11 39.43 -3.55 5.55
CA GLN A 11 39.33 -3.42 7.01
C GLN A 11 39.13 -1.97 7.45
N VAL A 12 39.86 -1.02 6.85
CA VAL A 12 39.68 0.43 7.12
C VAL A 12 38.29 0.88 6.70
N GLN A 13 37.80 0.48 5.53
CA GLN A 13 36.44 0.79 5.10
C GLN A 13 35.38 0.26 6.09
N LEU A 14 35.59 -0.93 6.65
CA LEU A 14 34.68 -1.54 7.62
C LEU A 14 34.71 -0.80 8.97
N LEU A 15 35.91 -0.46 9.47
CA LEU A 15 36.07 0.34 10.69
C LEU A 15 35.45 1.75 10.57
N VAL A 16 35.67 2.40 9.42
CA VAL A 16 35.11 3.72 9.08
C VAL A 16 33.58 3.66 8.99
N ARG A 17 33.02 2.62 8.36
CA ARG A 17 31.56 2.40 8.31
C ARG A 17 30.97 2.15 9.70
N ASN A 18 31.70 1.45 10.57
CA ASN A 18 31.30 1.27 11.96
C ASN A 18 31.30 2.59 12.73
N ALA A 19 32.25 3.49 12.42
CA ALA A 19 32.30 4.86 12.92
C ALA A 19 31.24 5.80 12.29
N GLY A 20 30.37 5.31 11.39
CA GLY A 20 29.28 6.07 10.79
C GLY A 20 29.70 6.96 9.62
N LEU A 21 30.91 6.75 9.09
CA LEU A 21 31.43 7.47 7.93
C LEU A 21 31.27 6.62 6.68
N ARG A 22 30.95 7.26 5.55
CA ARG A 22 30.92 6.59 4.25
C ARG A 22 32.26 6.81 3.55
N PRO A 23 33.03 5.74 3.28
CA PRO A 23 34.26 5.87 2.52
C PRO A 23 33.94 6.26 1.09
N GLN A 24 34.53 7.35 0.61
CA GLN A 24 34.48 7.75 -0.79
C GLN A 24 35.89 7.70 -1.38
N THR A 25 35.96 7.25 -2.62
CA THR A 25 37.20 7.14 -3.38
C THR A 25 37.04 8.04 -4.59
N ALA A 26 37.91 9.02 -4.75
CA ALA A 26 37.91 9.89 -5.92
C ALA A 26 39.31 10.00 -6.50
N ARG A 27 39.37 10.28 -7.80
CA ARG A 27 40.62 10.67 -8.45
C ARG A 27 40.48 12.11 -8.87
N LEU A 28 41.28 13.02 -8.30
CA LEU A 28 41.28 14.42 -8.71
C LEU A 28 42.44 14.72 -9.65
N ASN A 29 42.20 15.66 -10.55
CA ASN A 29 43.24 16.30 -11.33
C ASN A 29 44.01 17.31 -10.45
N PRO A 30 45.32 17.50 -10.68
CA PRO A 30 46.16 18.48 -9.97
C PRO A 30 45.58 19.90 -9.92
N GLU A 31 44.90 20.32 -10.98
CA GLU A 31 44.29 21.66 -11.09
C GLU A 31 43.10 21.88 -10.13
N LYS A 32 42.52 20.80 -9.58
CA LYS A 32 41.38 20.86 -8.65
C LYS A 32 41.77 20.73 -7.19
N LEU A 33 43.05 20.90 -6.86
CA LEU A 33 43.55 20.69 -5.49
C LEU A 33 42.82 21.54 -4.44
N HIS A 34 42.36 22.74 -4.81
CA HIS A 34 41.57 23.60 -3.92
C HIS A 34 40.26 22.94 -3.43
N GLU A 35 39.65 22.02 -4.19
CA GLU A 35 38.43 21.29 -3.78
C GLU A 35 38.68 20.39 -2.55
N LEU A 36 39.95 20.05 -2.25
CA LEU A 36 40.32 19.23 -1.09
C LEU A 36 40.26 19.98 0.24
N GLN A 37 40.40 21.31 0.24
CA GLN A 37 40.37 22.12 1.47
C GLN A 37 39.08 21.93 2.27
N ALA A 38 37.94 21.81 1.59
CA ALA A 38 36.64 21.60 2.21
C ALA A 38 36.41 20.16 2.73
N LYS A 39 37.29 19.21 2.38
CA LYS A 39 37.12 17.77 2.65
C LYS A 39 38.13 17.22 3.65
N LEU A 40 39.01 18.06 4.19
CA LEU A 40 40.00 17.69 5.21
C LEU A 40 39.37 17.11 6.48
N PRO A 41 40.02 16.12 7.13
CA PRO A 41 41.25 15.44 6.73
C PRO A 41 41.02 14.34 5.68
N VAL A 42 42.00 14.13 4.78
CA VAL A 42 41.86 13.20 3.64
C VAL A 42 43.08 12.29 3.50
N ILE A 43 42.88 11.01 3.16
CA ILE A 43 43.98 10.08 2.87
C ILE A 43 44.34 10.19 1.38
N VAL A 44 45.62 10.37 1.07
CA VAL A 44 46.14 10.53 -0.29
C VAL A 44 47.08 9.38 -0.66
N GLU A 45 47.01 8.93 -1.92
CA GLU A 45 47.91 7.90 -2.46
C GLU A 45 49.15 8.55 -3.09
N LEU A 46 50.33 8.20 -2.57
CA LEU A 46 51.62 8.67 -3.09
C LEU A 46 52.31 7.62 -3.98
N ARG A 47 53.25 8.09 -4.82
CA ARG A 47 54.12 7.26 -5.66
C ARG A 47 54.93 6.32 -4.77
N GLY A 48 54.85 5.01 -5.06
CA GLY A 48 55.43 3.96 -4.22
C GLY A 48 54.41 3.14 -3.44
N GLY A 49 53.10 3.44 -3.54
CA GLY A 49 52.03 2.67 -2.89
C GLY A 49 51.85 3.00 -1.41
N GLN A 50 52.38 4.13 -0.95
CA GLN A 50 52.22 4.62 0.42
C GLN A 50 50.98 5.52 0.53
N TYR A 51 50.27 5.42 1.66
CA TYR A 51 49.11 6.24 2.00
C TYR A 51 49.46 7.18 3.15
N GLN A 52 49.13 8.45 3.02
CA GLN A 52 49.38 9.47 4.05
C GLN A 52 48.12 10.30 4.31
N ILE A 53 48.01 10.86 5.52
CA ILE A 53 46.87 11.71 5.90
C ILE A 53 47.25 13.15 5.64
N LEU A 54 46.51 13.80 4.74
CA LEU A 54 46.60 15.22 4.50
C LEU A 54 45.69 15.94 5.50
N SER A 55 46.30 16.69 6.41
CA SER A 55 45.61 17.29 7.57
C SER A 55 45.21 18.75 7.33
N SER A 56 46.09 19.55 6.74
CA SER A 56 45.83 20.97 6.45
C SER A 56 46.65 21.49 5.28
N PHE A 57 46.16 22.58 4.67
CA PHE A 57 46.90 23.38 3.69
C PHE A 57 47.36 24.69 4.33
N GLN A 58 48.58 25.14 4.01
CA GLN A 58 49.01 26.51 4.29
C GLN A 58 48.87 27.36 3.04
N THR A 59 48.27 28.54 3.20
CA THR A 59 48.00 29.48 2.10
C THR A 59 48.68 30.83 2.33
N THR A 60 49.17 31.46 1.27
CA THR A 60 49.64 32.86 1.29
C THR A 60 48.46 33.85 1.43
N ALA A 61 48.77 35.13 1.72
CA ALA A 61 47.77 36.20 1.86
C ALA A 61 46.86 36.38 0.63
N ASP A 62 47.32 35.94 -0.55
CA ASP A 62 46.57 35.95 -1.82
C ASP A 62 45.76 34.66 -2.07
N GLY A 63 45.72 33.73 -1.11
CA GLY A 63 44.93 32.50 -1.16
C GLY A 63 45.57 31.32 -1.93
N GLN A 64 46.82 31.44 -2.38
CA GLN A 64 47.54 30.33 -3.04
C GLN A 64 48.11 29.35 -2.02
N ILE A 65 47.97 28.05 -2.30
CA ILE A 65 48.51 26.97 -1.44
C ILE A 65 50.02 26.88 -1.65
N THR A 66 50.82 26.98 -0.58
CA THR A 66 52.29 26.91 -0.65
C THR A 66 52.85 25.63 -0.02
N HIS A 67 52.32 25.24 1.14
CA HIS A 67 52.75 24.04 1.86
C HIS A 67 51.57 23.16 2.25
N ILE A 68 51.83 21.85 2.36
CA ILE A 68 50.87 20.82 2.69
C ILE A 68 51.40 20.05 3.89
N ASN A 69 50.55 19.89 4.91
CA ASN A 69 50.87 19.13 6.11
C ASN A 69 50.43 17.67 5.93
N LEU A 70 51.40 16.76 5.97
CA LEU A 70 51.18 15.32 5.89
C LEU A 70 51.51 14.65 7.23
N VAL A 71 50.63 13.77 7.67
CA VAL A 71 50.80 12.98 8.89
C VAL A 71 51.11 11.54 8.50
N TYR A 72 52.21 11.02 9.05
CA TYR A 72 52.68 9.65 8.82
C TYR A 72 52.13 8.72 9.90
N PRO A 73 51.30 7.72 9.54
CA PRO A 73 50.82 6.76 10.53
C PRO A 73 51.96 5.83 10.99
N GLY A 74 52.32 5.88 12.29
CA GLY A 74 53.20 4.90 12.93
C GLY A 74 54.56 5.41 13.44
N VAL A 75 54.91 6.66 13.17
CA VAL A 75 55.99 7.39 13.85
C VAL A 75 55.30 8.43 14.75
N GLU A 76 55.88 8.84 15.89
CA GLU A 76 55.36 9.94 16.73
C GLU A 76 54.73 11.01 15.83
N GLU A 77 53.49 11.47 16.08
CA GLU A 77 52.64 12.29 15.19
C GLU A 77 53.36 13.50 14.55
N GLU A 78 54.28 13.24 13.64
CA GLU A 78 55.19 14.22 13.06
C GLU A 78 54.45 14.77 11.85
N VAL A 79 53.98 16.01 12.01
CA VAL A 79 53.41 16.77 10.91
C VAL A 79 54.58 17.21 10.03
N VAL A 80 54.76 16.51 8.91
CA VAL A 80 55.81 16.86 7.95
C VAL A 80 55.23 17.87 6.98
N GLU A 81 55.84 19.04 6.94
CA GLU A 81 55.50 20.11 6.01
C GLU A 81 56.24 19.91 4.69
N ILE A 82 55.51 19.82 3.59
CA ILE A 82 56.06 19.61 2.25
C ILE A 82 55.57 20.71 1.31
N THR A 83 56.44 21.19 0.42
CA THR A 83 56.05 22.17 -0.61
C THR A 83 55.06 21.57 -1.61
N LEU A 84 54.18 22.42 -2.15
CA LEU A 84 53.17 22.03 -3.12
C LEU A 84 53.75 21.29 -4.34
N ASP A 85 54.87 21.76 -4.88
CA ASP A 85 55.51 21.15 -6.05
C ASP A 85 55.99 19.72 -5.77
N THR A 86 56.60 19.51 -4.60
CA THR A 86 57.07 18.19 -4.17
C THR A 86 55.91 17.24 -3.92
N PHE A 87 54.79 17.74 -3.38
CA PHE A 87 53.56 16.95 -3.24
C PHE A 87 52.96 16.56 -4.59
N LEU A 88 52.84 17.49 -5.54
CA LEU A 88 52.28 17.20 -6.87
C LEU A 88 53.14 16.21 -7.68
N GLN A 89 54.46 16.22 -7.47
CA GLN A 89 55.36 15.22 -8.06
C GLN A 89 55.21 13.82 -7.45
N THR A 90 54.78 13.73 -6.19
CA THR A 90 54.64 12.46 -5.46
C THR A 90 53.21 11.94 -5.45
N TRP A 91 52.19 12.76 -5.67
CA TRP A 91 50.78 12.37 -5.62
C TRP A 91 50.30 11.68 -6.91
N ARG A 92 49.56 10.58 -6.78
CA ARG A 92 49.02 9.80 -7.92
C ARG A 92 47.62 10.22 -8.36
N GLY A 93 47.03 11.23 -7.70
CA GLY A 93 45.67 11.69 -7.94
C GLY A 93 44.60 10.95 -7.11
N GLY A 94 44.95 9.84 -6.46
CA GLY A 94 44.04 9.03 -5.65
C GLY A 94 43.77 9.68 -4.28
N ILE A 95 42.50 9.79 -3.93
CA ILE A 95 42.03 10.44 -2.71
C ILE A 95 40.96 9.57 -2.05
N PHE A 96 41.08 9.42 -0.74
CA PHE A 96 40.17 8.69 0.13
C PHE A 96 39.70 9.61 1.26
N PHE A 97 38.45 10.05 1.17
CA PHE A 97 37.85 10.93 2.18
C PHE A 97 36.62 10.27 2.80
N PHE A 98 36.23 10.80 3.95
CA PHE A 98 35.17 10.25 4.77
C PHE A 98 34.08 11.29 4.97
N GLU A 99 32.89 11.03 4.45
CA GLU A 99 31.74 11.90 4.67
C GLU A 99 30.84 11.32 5.75
N ARG A 100 30.37 12.19 6.65
CA ARG A 100 29.22 11.87 7.50
C ARG A 100 27.97 11.81 6.63
N VAL A 101 27.20 10.76 6.81
CA VAL A 101 25.98 10.53 6.04
C VAL A 101 24.81 10.52 6.99
N ASN A 102 23.81 11.35 6.69
CA ASN A 102 22.57 11.37 7.45
C ASN A 102 21.72 10.15 7.05
N THR A 103 21.78 9.11 7.88
CA THR A 103 21.10 7.84 7.62
C THR A 103 19.60 7.96 7.76
N ALA A 104 19.10 8.84 8.65
CA ALA A 104 17.68 9.10 8.82
C ALA A 104 17.04 9.69 7.55
N LEU A 105 17.68 10.69 6.91
CA LEU A 105 17.18 11.31 5.68
C LEU A 105 17.15 10.32 4.52
N ILE A 106 18.18 9.47 4.40
CA ILE A 106 18.19 8.42 3.36
C ILE A 106 17.03 7.45 3.60
N CYS A 107 16.87 6.95 4.84
CA CYS A 107 15.78 6.06 5.19
C CYS A 107 14.41 6.69 4.91
N PHE A 108 14.25 7.97 5.25
CA PHE A 108 13.02 8.72 5.01
C PHE A 108 12.75 8.91 3.51
N SER A 109 13.76 9.26 2.70
CA SER A 109 13.58 9.39 1.25
C SER A 109 13.16 8.08 0.58
N LEU A 110 13.70 6.95 1.03
CA LEU A 110 13.33 5.63 0.53
C LEU A 110 11.88 5.26 0.89
N ILE A 111 11.46 5.54 2.13
CA ILE A 111 10.07 5.32 2.55
C ILE A 111 9.11 6.28 1.84
N ALA A 112 9.51 7.53 1.60
CA ALA A 112 8.73 8.48 0.83
C ALA A 112 8.53 8.01 -0.62
N GLN A 113 9.58 7.49 -1.26
CA GLN A 113 9.51 6.90 -2.60
C GLN A 113 8.58 5.68 -2.65
N GLU A 114 8.62 4.80 -1.64
CA GLU A 114 7.66 3.69 -1.51
C GLU A 114 6.22 4.19 -1.41
N HIS A 115 6.00 5.33 -0.74
CA HIS A 115 4.73 6.02 -0.69
C HIS A 115 4.43 6.86 -1.95
N LYS A 116 5.22 6.74 -3.03
CA LYS A 116 5.11 7.49 -4.29
C LYS A 116 5.21 9.01 -4.11
N ILE A 117 6.12 9.44 -3.24
CA ILE A 117 6.48 10.84 -3.06
C ILE A 117 7.95 10.96 -3.45
N GLU A 118 8.23 11.67 -4.54
CA GLU A 118 9.60 11.88 -5.03
C GLU A 118 10.36 12.86 -4.13
N LEU A 119 11.02 12.30 -3.12
CA LEU A 119 11.95 13.00 -2.26
C LEU A 119 13.35 12.42 -2.42
N THR A 120 14.34 13.32 -2.51
CA THR A 120 15.76 12.99 -2.56
C THR A 120 16.45 13.62 -1.36
N ARG A 121 17.46 12.94 -0.81
CA ARG A 121 18.28 13.45 0.30
C ARG A 121 18.79 14.86 0.02
N ASP A 122 19.35 15.12 -1.16
CA ASP A 122 19.98 16.41 -1.48
C ASP A 122 18.96 17.55 -1.47
N ARG A 123 17.75 17.29 -1.99
CA ARG A 123 16.63 18.24 -1.96
C ARG A 123 16.21 18.56 -0.53
N LEU A 124 16.04 17.54 0.30
CA LEU A 124 15.66 17.70 1.72
C LEU A 124 16.76 18.44 2.52
N THR A 125 18.02 18.17 2.19
CA THR A 125 19.17 18.82 2.85
C THR A 125 19.21 20.32 2.52
N HIS A 126 18.98 20.69 1.26
CA HIS A 126 18.94 22.08 0.81
C HIS A 126 17.69 22.83 1.33
N GLU A 127 16.50 22.21 1.28
CA GLU A 127 15.23 22.85 1.66
C GLU A 127 15.16 23.17 3.16
N TYR A 128 15.72 22.31 4.01
CA TYR A 128 15.68 22.47 5.47
C TYR A 128 17.01 22.94 6.07
N GLY A 129 18.02 23.25 5.25
CA GLY A 129 19.34 23.72 5.68
C GLY A 129 20.02 22.75 6.65
N LEU A 130 19.99 21.45 6.33
CA LEU A 130 20.46 20.39 7.23
C LEU A 130 21.95 20.11 7.01
N ASP A 131 22.67 19.90 8.11
CA ASP A 131 24.07 19.45 8.05
C ASP A 131 24.18 17.95 7.76
N SER A 132 25.40 17.49 7.54
CA SER A 132 25.73 16.06 7.36
C SER A 132 25.57 15.21 8.63
N ASN A 133 25.16 15.80 9.76
CA ASN A 133 24.87 15.12 11.01
C ASN A 133 23.47 14.48 11.00
N GLU A 134 23.23 13.53 11.91
CA GLU A 134 21.91 12.92 12.10
C GLU A 134 20.87 13.97 12.54
N ILE A 135 19.67 13.86 11.98
CA ILE A 135 18.56 14.79 12.26
C ILE A 135 17.89 14.48 13.60
N LYS A 136 17.44 15.54 14.26
CA LYS A 136 16.60 15.43 15.46
C LYS A 136 15.23 14.84 15.08
N GLN A 137 14.67 14.08 16.01
CA GLN A 137 13.33 13.48 15.89
C GLN A 137 12.26 14.49 15.47
N GLU A 138 12.21 15.66 16.11
CA GLU A 138 11.20 16.68 15.86
C GLU A 138 11.24 17.19 14.42
N THR A 139 12.46 17.39 13.90
CA THR A 139 12.71 17.81 12.53
C THR A 139 12.25 16.75 11.55
N LEU A 140 12.56 15.47 11.78
CA LEU A 140 12.09 14.37 10.94
C LEU A 140 10.55 14.28 10.89
N LEU A 141 9.89 14.40 12.04
CA LEU A 141 8.43 14.38 12.12
C LEU A 141 7.78 15.63 11.51
N LYS A 142 8.50 16.76 11.46
CA LYS A 142 8.07 17.98 10.79
C LYS A 142 8.17 17.82 9.27
N ILE A 143 9.34 17.43 8.76
CA ILE A 143 9.57 17.16 7.32
C ILE A 143 8.51 16.18 6.78
N ALA A 144 8.22 15.11 7.53
CA ALA A 144 7.17 14.18 7.13
C ALA A 144 5.79 14.84 7.00
N ARG A 145 5.39 15.68 7.96
CA ARG A 145 4.10 16.38 7.93
C ARG A 145 4.01 17.38 6.78
N ASP A 146 5.11 18.08 6.50
CA ASP A 146 5.20 19.07 5.41
C ASP A 146 5.06 18.40 4.03
N HIS A 147 5.41 17.11 3.91
CA HIS A 147 5.23 16.30 2.70
C HIS A 147 4.04 15.32 2.75
N ASP A 148 2.94 15.69 3.42
CA ASP A 148 1.69 14.90 3.48
C ASP A 148 1.84 13.47 4.07
N LEU A 149 2.91 13.20 4.83
CA LEU A 149 3.11 11.97 5.57
C LEU A 149 2.76 12.18 7.04
N LYS A 150 1.83 11.37 7.55
CA LYS A 150 1.58 11.25 8.99
C LYS A 150 2.68 10.40 9.60
N ALA A 151 3.55 11.02 10.37
CA ALA A 151 4.61 10.34 11.09
C ALA A 151 4.27 10.16 12.58
N ARG A 152 4.66 9.03 13.17
CA ARG A 152 4.62 8.79 14.61
C ARG A 152 5.95 8.19 15.05
N HIS A 153 6.49 8.74 16.13
CA HIS A 153 7.59 8.13 16.88
C HIS A 153 7.01 7.31 18.03
N LEU A 154 7.47 6.08 18.17
CA LEU A 154 7.03 5.13 19.18
C LEU A 154 8.24 4.39 19.73
N ASN A 155 8.17 3.98 20.99
CA ASN A 155 9.14 3.08 21.59
C ASN A 155 8.51 1.69 21.69
N PHE A 156 9.19 0.67 21.15
CA PHE A 156 8.69 -0.69 21.09
C PHE A 156 9.66 -1.68 21.70
N ASP A 157 9.10 -2.77 22.23
CA ASP A 157 9.83 -4.01 22.49
C ASP A 157 9.72 -4.94 21.28
N TRP A 158 10.59 -5.95 21.18
CA TRP A 158 10.58 -6.93 20.10
C TRP A 158 9.21 -7.60 19.90
N ARG A 159 8.50 -7.93 21.00
CA ARG A 159 7.15 -8.52 20.93
C ARG A 159 6.14 -7.62 20.23
N THR A 160 6.29 -6.31 20.37
CA THR A 160 5.42 -5.31 19.74
C THR A 160 5.82 -5.09 18.29
N LEU A 161 7.12 -5.11 18.00
CA LEU A 161 7.65 -5.09 16.63
C LEU A 161 7.12 -6.27 15.80
N ASN A 162 7.14 -7.49 16.34
CA ASN A 162 6.63 -8.69 15.66
C ASN A 162 5.11 -8.63 15.37
N LYS A 163 4.36 -7.86 16.16
CA LYS A 163 2.91 -7.65 15.96
C LYS A 163 2.59 -6.62 14.87
N LEU A 164 3.55 -5.81 14.41
CA LEU A 164 3.30 -4.72 13.48
C LEU A 164 2.84 -5.17 12.09
N LYS A 165 3.12 -6.41 11.67
CA LYS A 165 2.68 -7.08 10.42
C LYS A 165 2.54 -6.17 9.18
N GLN A 166 1.46 -5.41 9.09
CA GLN A 166 1.11 -4.55 7.95
C GLN A 166 1.65 -3.11 8.05
N ALA A 167 2.32 -2.74 9.13
CA ALA A 167 2.85 -1.39 9.37
C ALA A 167 4.32 -1.22 8.95
N PHE A 168 4.89 -2.21 8.25
CA PHE A 168 6.18 -2.08 7.57
C PHE A 168 6.01 -1.43 6.19
N PRO A 169 7.03 -0.76 5.64
CA PRO A 169 8.37 -0.52 6.22
C PRO A 169 8.38 0.57 7.32
N ALA A 170 9.30 0.45 8.27
CA ALA A 170 9.45 1.38 9.40
C ALA A 170 10.91 1.79 9.58
N ILE A 171 11.21 3.00 10.07
CA ILE A 171 12.59 3.39 10.42
C ILE A 171 12.84 3.04 11.88
N ALA A 172 13.90 2.29 12.17
CA ALA A 172 14.36 2.01 13.52
C ALA A 172 15.63 2.81 13.83
N ARG A 173 15.75 3.33 15.05
CA ARG A 173 16.97 3.99 15.53
C ARG A 173 17.87 3.00 16.26
N LEU A 174 19.15 3.02 15.93
CA LEU A 174 20.18 2.22 16.59
C LEU A 174 20.74 2.95 17.81
N LYS A 175 21.33 2.21 18.76
CA LYS A 175 21.95 2.77 19.98
C LYS A 175 23.09 3.76 19.69
N ASN A 176 23.74 3.62 18.54
CA ASN A 176 24.76 4.57 18.05
C ASN A 176 24.18 5.85 17.43
N GLY A 177 22.86 6.04 17.47
CA GLY A 177 22.17 7.23 16.95
C GLY A 177 21.79 7.18 15.48
N ARG A 178 22.23 6.16 14.73
CA ARG A 178 21.92 5.97 13.29
C ARG A 178 20.54 5.35 13.08
N HIS A 179 20.11 5.33 11.83
CA HIS A 179 18.79 4.84 11.42
C HIS A 179 18.90 3.75 10.35
N VAL A 180 18.04 2.75 10.46
CA VAL A 180 17.89 1.65 9.49
C VAL A 180 16.42 1.43 9.17
N ILE A 181 16.11 0.87 8.00
CA ILE A 181 14.72 0.53 7.66
C ILE A 181 14.47 -0.93 8.05
N VAL A 182 13.44 -1.17 8.86
CA VAL A 182 12.91 -2.51 9.12
C VAL A 182 11.87 -2.81 8.05
N VAL A 183 12.16 -3.82 7.23
CA VAL A 183 11.31 -4.24 6.10
C VAL A 183 10.27 -5.26 6.56
N GLY A 184 10.60 -6.07 7.57
CA GLY A 184 9.66 -7.02 8.15
C GLY A 184 10.30 -7.97 9.14
N VAL A 185 9.46 -8.71 9.86
CA VAL A 185 9.84 -9.77 10.80
C VAL A 185 9.27 -11.08 10.28
N GLY A 186 10.10 -12.13 10.29
CA GLY A 186 9.74 -13.47 9.80
C GLY A 186 10.33 -14.56 10.69
N LYS A 187 10.09 -15.81 10.29
CA LYS A 187 10.72 -16.98 10.93
C LYS A 187 11.54 -17.75 9.91
N ASN A 188 12.69 -18.26 10.32
CA ASN A 188 13.45 -19.20 9.50
C ASN A 188 12.77 -20.58 9.47
N LYS A 189 13.25 -21.48 8.60
CA LYS A 189 12.83 -22.89 8.53
C LYS A 189 12.97 -23.62 9.88
N ASP A 190 13.93 -23.18 10.69
CA ASP A 190 14.22 -23.73 12.03
C ASP A 190 13.40 -23.09 13.16
N GLY A 191 12.47 -22.17 12.82
CA GLY A 191 11.56 -21.54 13.77
C GLY A 191 12.11 -20.29 14.49
N GLU A 192 13.37 -19.94 14.25
CA GLU A 192 14.00 -18.73 14.81
C GLU A 192 13.44 -17.45 14.19
N GLU A 193 13.23 -16.42 15.02
CA GLU A 193 12.71 -15.13 14.56
C GLU A 193 13.82 -14.28 13.95
N LEU A 194 13.60 -13.83 12.71
CA LEU A 194 14.53 -13.03 11.93
C LEU A 194 13.89 -11.68 11.59
N VAL A 195 14.69 -10.62 11.62
CA VAL A 195 14.30 -9.29 11.14
C VAL A 195 15.07 -8.95 9.87
N GLY A 196 14.32 -8.54 8.84
CA GLY A 196 14.90 -7.99 7.63
C GLY A 196 15.12 -6.49 7.81
N ILE A 197 16.38 -6.06 7.77
CA ILE A 197 16.77 -4.65 7.81
C ILE A 197 17.37 -4.22 6.48
N TYR A 198 17.23 -2.96 6.15
CA TYR A 198 17.97 -2.31 5.07
C TYR A 198 18.87 -1.25 5.70
N ASN A 199 20.18 -1.40 5.48
CA ASN A 199 21.19 -0.49 5.99
C ASN A 199 21.57 0.51 4.88
N PRO A 200 21.26 1.80 5.04
CA PRO A 200 21.52 2.81 4.01
C PRO A 200 23.02 3.02 3.71
N LEU A 201 23.92 2.64 4.62
CA LEU A 201 25.37 2.77 4.43
C LEU A 201 25.95 1.63 3.60
N GLU A 202 25.37 0.43 3.70
CA GLU A 202 25.80 -0.75 2.94
C GLU A 202 25.03 -0.89 1.63
N GLY A 203 23.89 -0.20 1.49
CA GLY A 203 23.02 -0.26 0.31
C GLY A 203 22.34 -1.61 0.13
N GLY A 204 22.35 -2.47 1.16
CA GLY A 204 21.93 -3.85 1.10
C GLY A 204 20.90 -4.24 2.16
N HIS A 205 20.20 -5.33 1.88
CA HIS A 205 19.33 -5.99 2.84
C HIS A 205 20.16 -6.96 3.69
N ALA A 206 20.06 -6.84 5.00
CA ALA A 206 20.61 -7.79 5.94
C ALA A 206 19.48 -8.46 6.73
N ARG A 207 19.71 -9.71 7.13
CA ARG A 207 18.82 -10.44 8.04
C ARG A 207 19.58 -10.65 9.33
N LEU A 208 19.02 -10.18 10.43
CA LEU A 208 19.56 -10.36 11.77
C LEU A 208 18.63 -11.25 12.57
N ASN A 209 19.21 -12.03 13.48
CA ASN A 209 18.40 -12.70 14.48
C ASN A 209 17.88 -11.69 15.53
N GLN A 210 16.90 -12.11 16.32
CA GLN A 210 16.34 -11.26 17.38
C GLN A 210 17.41 -10.68 18.30
N LYS A 211 18.34 -11.52 18.78
CA LYS A 211 19.32 -11.12 19.80
C LYS A 211 20.29 -10.07 19.26
N GLU A 212 20.83 -10.30 18.07
CA GLU A 212 21.71 -9.37 17.35
C GLU A 212 21.02 -8.03 17.11
N PHE A 213 19.73 -8.04 16.74
CA PHE A 213 19.00 -6.80 16.53
C PHE A 213 18.72 -6.06 17.83
N GLU A 214 18.32 -6.73 18.91
CA GLU A 214 18.09 -6.13 20.23
C GLU A 214 19.38 -5.54 20.84
N GLU A 215 20.55 -6.10 20.51
CA GLU A 215 21.85 -5.55 20.92
C GLU A 215 22.13 -4.19 20.29
N ILE A 216 21.78 -3.99 19.02
CA ILE A 216 22.07 -2.75 18.28
C ILE A 216 20.92 -1.73 18.30
N TRP A 217 19.69 -2.16 18.53
CA TRP A 217 18.48 -1.33 18.44
C TRP A 217 18.20 -0.55 19.74
N SER A 218 17.82 0.73 19.63
CA SER A 218 17.52 1.56 20.81
C SER A 218 16.10 1.41 21.36
N GLY A 219 15.22 0.67 20.67
CA GLY A 219 13.78 0.57 20.97
C GLY A 219 12.92 1.56 20.18
N GLU A 220 13.51 2.62 19.64
CA GLU A 220 12.76 3.67 18.94
C GLU A 220 12.44 3.29 17.49
N ILE A 221 11.19 3.53 17.08
CA ILE A 221 10.68 3.33 15.73
C ILE A 221 9.88 4.55 15.25
N TYR A 222 10.10 4.92 14.00
CA TYR A 222 9.33 5.91 13.26
C TYR A 222 8.45 5.21 12.23
N LEU A 223 7.15 5.38 12.37
CA LEU A 223 6.14 4.89 11.44
C LEU A 223 5.62 6.04 10.58
N PHE A 224 5.54 5.80 9.28
CA PHE A 224 5.04 6.77 8.31
C PHE A 224 3.80 6.22 7.65
N LYS A 225 2.81 7.09 7.44
CA LYS A 225 1.59 6.77 6.69
C LYS A 225 1.20 7.97 5.85
N ARG A 226 1.07 7.77 4.53
CA ARG A 226 0.57 8.81 3.64
C ARG A 226 -0.84 9.26 4.02
N HIS A 227 -1.04 10.57 4.09
CA HIS A 227 -2.34 11.19 4.27
C HIS A 227 -2.92 11.52 2.89
N TYR A 228 -3.86 10.69 2.41
CA TYR A 228 -4.52 10.93 1.13
C TYR A 228 -5.63 11.99 1.28
N LYS A 229 -5.51 13.10 0.56
CA LYS A 229 -6.59 14.12 0.43
C LYS A 229 -7.76 13.54 -0.39
N LEU A 230 -8.98 14.04 -0.19
CA LEU A 230 -10.13 13.65 -1.02
C LEU A 230 -9.84 14.05 -2.48
N GLY A 231 -9.54 13.07 -3.34
CA GLY A 231 -9.18 13.27 -4.75
C GLY A 231 -7.73 12.93 -5.13
N ASP A 232 -6.90 12.43 -4.20
CA ASP A 232 -5.54 11.95 -4.52
C ASP A 232 -5.59 10.68 -5.38
N GLU A 233 -5.00 10.73 -6.58
CA GLU A 233 -4.96 9.64 -7.57
C GLU A 233 -4.26 8.37 -7.07
N ASN A 234 -3.40 8.49 -6.05
CA ASN A 234 -2.66 7.36 -5.48
C ASN A 234 -3.35 6.71 -4.27
N GLN A 235 -4.60 7.07 -3.97
CA GLN A 235 -5.33 6.49 -2.85
C GLN A 235 -5.61 4.99 -3.08
N PRO A 236 -5.32 4.10 -2.12
CA PRO A 236 -5.71 2.71 -2.21
C PRO A 236 -7.24 2.60 -2.26
N PHE A 237 -7.74 1.64 -3.05
CA PHE A 237 -9.18 1.41 -3.24
C PHE A 237 -9.92 1.34 -1.90
N SER A 238 -10.84 2.27 -1.67
CA SER A 238 -11.67 2.30 -0.45
C SER A 238 -13.13 2.53 -0.82
N LEU A 239 -14.06 1.72 -0.29
CA LEU A 239 -15.51 1.87 -0.56
C LEU A 239 -16.08 3.24 -0.14
N ARG A 240 -15.29 4.06 0.57
CA ARG A 240 -15.62 5.41 1.01
C ARG A 240 -15.83 6.39 -0.15
N TRP A 241 -15.30 6.14 -1.35
CA TRP A 241 -15.57 7.02 -2.50
C TRP A 241 -17.00 6.86 -3.05
N PHE A 242 -17.68 5.75 -2.77
CA PHE A 242 -19.04 5.46 -3.24
C PHE A 242 -20.11 6.05 -2.33
N ILE A 243 -19.84 6.13 -1.03
CA ILE A 243 -20.76 6.66 -0.01
C ILE A 243 -21.26 8.09 -0.32
N PRO A 244 -20.42 9.06 -0.73
CA PRO A 244 -20.86 10.44 -1.00
C PRO A 244 -21.87 10.57 -2.14
N GLU A 245 -21.70 9.80 -3.22
CA GLU A 245 -22.61 9.85 -4.37
C GLU A 245 -23.99 9.28 -4.00
N PHE A 246 -24.03 8.30 -3.08
CA PHE A 246 -25.26 7.74 -2.49
C PHE A 246 -25.94 8.71 -1.51
N LEU A 247 -25.18 9.33 -0.60
CA LEU A 247 -25.70 10.31 0.36
C LEU A 247 -26.35 11.52 -0.35
N ARG A 248 -25.99 11.76 -1.62
CA ARG A 248 -26.53 12.82 -2.47
C ARG A 248 -27.93 12.51 -3.01
N GLN A 249 -28.38 11.26 -2.97
CA GLN A 249 -29.68 10.80 -3.50
C GLN A 249 -30.59 10.17 -2.44
N LYS A 250 -30.33 10.44 -1.16
CA LYS A 250 -31.06 9.88 -0.01
C LYS A 250 -32.58 9.97 -0.11
N THR A 251 -33.11 11.06 -0.62
CA THR A 251 -34.57 11.26 -0.70
C THR A 251 -35.22 10.21 -1.58
N THR A 252 -34.69 9.98 -2.78
CA THR A 252 -35.20 8.93 -3.69
C THR A 252 -35.12 7.54 -3.07
N PHE A 253 -34.04 7.25 -2.34
CA PHE A 253 -33.89 5.96 -1.68
C PHE A 253 -34.82 5.78 -0.48
N PHE A 254 -35.09 6.86 0.26
CA PHE A 254 -36.06 6.84 1.34
C PHE A 254 -37.49 6.64 0.81
N ASP A 255 -37.85 7.30 -0.29
CA ASP A 255 -39.16 7.15 -0.94
C ASP A 255 -39.38 5.70 -1.40
N VAL A 256 -38.34 5.08 -2.01
CA VAL A 256 -38.39 3.67 -2.42
C VAL A 256 -38.46 2.74 -1.21
N ALA A 257 -37.68 2.98 -0.15
CA ALA A 257 -37.74 2.18 1.07
C ALA A 257 -39.12 2.24 1.73
N LEU A 258 -39.73 3.43 1.79
CA LEU A 258 -41.07 3.61 2.31
C LEU A 258 -42.11 2.87 1.46
N ALA A 259 -42.01 2.97 0.12
CA ALA A 259 -42.87 2.21 -0.79
C ALA A 259 -42.75 0.69 -0.56
N VAL A 260 -41.52 0.16 -0.47
CA VAL A 260 -41.28 -1.26 -0.17
C VAL A 260 -41.90 -1.66 1.16
N LEU A 261 -41.80 -0.83 2.19
CA LEU A 261 -42.45 -1.08 3.48
C LEU A 261 -43.97 -1.22 3.33
N PHE A 262 -44.63 -0.30 2.63
CA PHE A 262 -46.08 -0.35 2.38
C PHE A 262 -46.50 -1.58 1.55
N ILE A 263 -45.72 -1.95 0.54
CA ILE A 263 -45.96 -3.15 -0.25
C ILE A 263 -45.91 -4.39 0.65
N ASN A 264 -44.93 -4.47 1.55
CA ASN A 264 -44.83 -5.59 2.49
C ASN A 264 -46.01 -5.65 3.49
N PHE A 265 -46.56 -4.50 3.90
CA PHE A 265 -47.79 -4.48 4.70
C PHE A 265 -48.99 -5.03 3.92
N ILE A 266 -49.14 -4.65 2.64
CA ILE A 266 -50.19 -5.17 1.76
C ILE A 266 -49.99 -6.67 1.52
N ALA A 267 -48.75 -7.13 1.40
CA ALA A 267 -48.44 -8.55 1.23
C ALA A 267 -48.90 -9.43 2.41
N LEU A 268 -49.04 -8.87 3.63
CA LEU A 268 -49.62 -9.57 4.78
C LEU A 268 -51.12 -9.85 4.64
N ILE A 269 -51.81 -9.22 3.68
CA ILE A 269 -53.23 -9.49 3.42
C ILE A 269 -53.41 -10.95 2.98
N THR A 270 -52.53 -11.49 2.15
CA THR A 270 -52.63 -12.88 1.66
C THR A 270 -52.64 -13.93 2.79
N PRO A 271 -51.67 -13.98 3.73
CA PRO A 271 -51.72 -14.93 4.84
C PRO A 271 -52.93 -14.72 5.77
N ILE A 272 -53.36 -13.47 5.98
CA ILE A 272 -54.58 -13.18 6.78
C ILE A 272 -55.83 -13.74 6.08
N PHE A 273 -55.95 -13.56 4.76
CA PHE A 273 -57.04 -14.14 3.98
C PHE A 273 -57.03 -15.66 4.05
N PHE A 274 -55.86 -16.29 3.88
CA PHE A 274 -55.71 -17.73 4.01
C PHE A 274 -56.15 -18.22 5.39
N GLN A 275 -55.73 -17.52 6.45
CA GLN A 275 -56.15 -17.83 7.81
C GLN A 275 -57.68 -17.76 7.97
N ILE A 276 -58.32 -16.69 7.49
CA ILE A 276 -59.78 -16.55 7.57
C ILE A 276 -60.49 -17.67 6.80
N ILE A 277 -59.97 -18.06 5.64
CA ILE A 277 -60.54 -19.15 4.84
C ILE A 277 -60.47 -20.46 5.62
N ILE A 278 -59.30 -20.81 6.16
CA ILE A 278 -59.09 -22.07 6.88
C ILE A 278 -59.85 -22.09 8.19
N ASP A 279 -59.69 -21.07 9.03
CA ASP A 279 -60.18 -21.09 10.41
C ASP A 279 -61.68 -20.81 10.51
N LYS A 280 -62.22 -19.95 9.63
CA LYS A 280 -63.62 -19.51 9.71
C LYS A 280 -64.49 -20.07 8.59
N VAL A 281 -64.05 -19.97 7.34
CA VAL A 281 -64.92 -20.27 6.20
C VAL A 281 -65.06 -21.78 5.99
N LEU A 282 -63.94 -22.51 6.05
CA LEU A 282 -63.90 -23.95 5.87
C LEU A 282 -64.58 -24.68 7.03
N VAL A 283 -64.33 -24.23 8.26
CA VAL A 283 -64.94 -24.81 9.47
C VAL A 283 -66.45 -24.62 9.50
N ASN A 284 -66.96 -23.44 9.13
CA ASN A 284 -68.39 -23.12 9.16
C ASN A 284 -69.14 -23.44 7.85
N GLN A 285 -68.46 -24.01 6.84
CA GLN A 285 -69.01 -24.31 5.51
C GLN A 285 -69.72 -23.11 4.84
N ALA A 286 -69.22 -21.89 5.06
CA ALA A 286 -69.84 -20.66 4.59
C ALA A 286 -69.45 -20.35 3.13
N PHE A 287 -70.00 -21.09 2.16
CA PHE A 287 -69.64 -20.98 0.74
C PHE A 287 -69.84 -19.58 0.14
N THR A 288 -70.86 -18.84 0.57
CA THR A 288 -71.08 -17.45 0.11
C THR A 288 -69.93 -16.52 0.53
N THR A 289 -69.46 -16.64 1.77
CA THR A 289 -68.27 -15.92 2.27
C THR A 289 -67.01 -16.37 1.54
N LEU A 290 -66.89 -17.66 1.21
CA LEU A 290 -65.75 -18.19 0.45
C LEU A 290 -65.62 -17.54 -0.93
N HIS A 291 -66.71 -17.45 -1.69
CA HIS A 291 -66.70 -16.83 -3.02
C HIS A 291 -66.35 -15.34 -2.95
N ALA A 292 -66.93 -14.61 -1.98
CA ALA A 292 -66.60 -13.20 -1.76
C ALA A 292 -65.13 -12.99 -1.39
N LEU A 293 -64.60 -13.80 -0.46
CA LEU A 293 -63.20 -13.73 -0.06
C LEU A 293 -62.25 -14.15 -1.18
N GLY A 294 -62.65 -15.13 -2.01
CA GLY A 294 -61.89 -15.59 -3.18
C GLY A 294 -61.73 -14.51 -4.24
N ILE A 295 -62.82 -13.80 -4.59
CA ILE A 295 -62.76 -12.65 -5.51
C ILE A 295 -61.88 -11.54 -4.91
N GLY A 296 -62.05 -11.25 -3.61
CA GLY A 296 -61.21 -10.29 -2.90
C GLY A 296 -59.73 -10.67 -2.92
N MET A 297 -59.40 -11.95 -2.75
CA MET A 297 -58.03 -12.44 -2.79
C MET A 297 -57.41 -12.34 -4.18
N ILE A 298 -58.16 -12.65 -5.25
CA ILE A 298 -57.69 -12.45 -6.63
C ILE A 298 -57.40 -10.97 -6.89
N ALA A 299 -58.29 -10.08 -6.47
CA ALA A 299 -58.09 -8.64 -6.61
C ALA A 299 -56.85 -8.16 -5.82
N ALA A 300 -56.69 -8.61 -4.58
CA ALA A 300 -55.52 -8.29 -3.75
C ALA A 300 -54.21 -8.81 -4.38
N LEU A 301 -54.21 -10.02 -4.95
CA LEU A 301 -53.06 -10.59 -5.65
C LEU A 301 -52.69 -9.76 -6.89
N LEU A 302 -53.66 -9.30 -7.67
CA LEU A 302 -53.43 -8.43 -8.82
C LEU A 302 -52.83 -7.08 -8.41
N VAL A 303 -53.35 -6.47 -7.34
CA VAL A 303 -52.79 -5.22 -6.79
C VAL A 303 -51.37 -5.45 -6.30
N ASN A 304 -51.11 -6.53 -5.56
CA ASN A 304 -49.78 -6.85 -5.06
C ASN A 304 -48.78 -7.07 -6.21
N ALA A 305 -49.18 -7.83 -7.24
CA ALA A 305 -48.36 -8.03 -8.43
C ALA A 305 -48.06 -6.71 -9.18
N GLY A 306 -49.04 -5.81 -9.28
CA GLY A 306 -48.84 -4.48 -9.87
C GLY A 306 -47.88 -3.60 -9.06
N LEU A 307 -47.95 -3.66 -7.73
CA LEU A 307 -47.04 -2.95 -6.83
C LEU A 307 -45.62 -3.52 -6.88
N ASP A 308 -45.47 -4.84 -6.90
CA ASP A 308 -44.18 -5.51 -7.08
C ASP A 308 -43.54 -5.13 -8.43
N PHE A 309 -44.33 -5.12 -9.52
CA PHE A 309 -43.86 -4.64 -10.82
C PHE A 309 -43.39 -3.18 -10.78
N LEU A 310 -44.18 -2.29 -10.15
CA LEU A 310 -43.81 -0.88 -10.03
C LEU A 310 -42.53 -0.70 -9.21
N ARG A 311 -42.38 -1.47 -8.13
CA ARG A 311 -41.15 -1.49 -7.31
C ARG A 311 -39.94 -1.88 -8.17
N ASP A 312 -40.03 -3.02 -8.85
CA ASP A 312 -38.91 -3.55 -9.64
C ASP A 312 -38.55 -2.59 -10.80
N PHE A 313 -39.55 -1.96 -11.41
CA PHE A 313 -39.35 -0.93 -12.42
C PHE A 313 -38.61 0.30 -11.88
N LEU A 314 -39.04 0.84 -10.72
CA LEU A 314 -38.39 1.98 -10.07
C LEU A 314 -36.94 1.67 -9.68
N LEU A 315 -36.71 0.46 -9.16
CA LEU A 315 -35.38 -0.02 -8.79
C LEU A 315 -34.45 -0.16 -9.99
N LEU A 316 -34.96 -0.72 -11.10
CA LEU A 316 -34.21 -0.82 -12.34
C LEU A 316 -33.87 0.57 -12.88
N HIS A 317 -34.82 1.50 -12.86
CA HIS A 317 -34.60 2.88 -13.30
C HIS A 317 -33.54 3.61 -12.45
N ALA A 318 -33.60 3.46 -11.12
CA ALA A 318 -32.62 4.06 -10.21
C ALA A 318 -31.21 3.49 -10.42
N THR A 319 -31.09 2.16 -10.50
CA THR A 319 -29.81 1.46 -10.69
C THR A 319 -29.18 1.83 -12.03
N ASN A 320 -29.96 1.83 -13.12
CA ASN A 320 -29.47 2.22 -14.45
C ASN A 320 -28.95 3.66 -14.49
N LYS A 321 -29.63 4.59 -13.82
CA LYS A 321 -29.20 6.01 -13.78
C LYS A 321 -27.86 6.17 -13.06
N ILE A 322 -27.65 5.43 -11.97
CA ILE A 322 -26.40 5.41 -11.21
C ILE A 322 -25.30 4.78 -12.07
N ASP A 323 -25.56 3.63 -12.69
CA ASP A 323 -24.59 2.93 -13.52
C ASP A 323 -24.16 3.76 -14.73
N MET A 324 -25.07 4.45 -15.41
CA MET A 324 -24.74 5.36 -16.52
C MET A 324 -23.80 6.48 -16.07
N ARG A 325 -24.11 7.17 -14.96
CA ARG A 325 -23.29 8.31 -14.48
C ARG A 325 -21.87 7.87 -14.17
N ILE A 326 -21.72 6.76 -13.47
CA ILE A 326 -20.39 6.34 -13.03
C ILE A 326 -19.62 5.71 -14.20
N THR A 327 -20.29 5.01 -15.13
CA THR A 327 -19.68 4.54 -16.38
C THR A 327 -19.15 5.71 -17.20
N ALA A 328 -19.94 6.77 -17.37
CA ALA A 328 -19.51 8.00 -18.05
C ALA A 328 -18.32 8.67 -17.35
N LYS A 329 -18.33 8.77 -16.01
CA LYS A 329 -17.20 9.33 -15.24
C LYS A 329 -15.91 8.52 -15.42
N THR A 330 -16.03 7.19 -15.45
CA THR A 330 -14.88 6.28 -15.60
C THR A 330 -14.31 6.37 -17.00
N PHE A 331 -15.18 6.32 -18.01
CA PHE A 331 -14.79 6.47 -19.40
C PHE A 331 -14.13 7.82 -19.65
N ARG A 332 -14.74 8.90 -19.13
CA ARG A 332 -14.16 10.25 -19.19
C ARG A 332 -12.76 10.30 -18.58
N HIS A 333 -12.56 9.74 -17.38
CA HIS A 333 -11.24 9.72 -16.75
C HIS A 333 -10.22 8.92 -17.56
N MET A 334 -10.64 7.79 -18.15
CA MET A 334 -9.79 7.00 -19.04
C MET A 334 -9.30 7.83 -20.24
N LEU A 335 -10.16 8.65 -20.84
CA LEU A 335 -9.80 9.52 -21.96
C LEU A 335 -8.78 10.63 -21.61
N TYR A 336 -8.62 10.97 -20.33
CA TYR A 336 -7.65 11.98 -19.88
C TYR A 336 -6.29 11.38 -19.48
N LEU A 337 -6.10 10.06 -19.58
CA LEU A 337 -4.83 9.43 -19.26
C LEU A 337 -3.74 9.80 -20.29
N PRO A 338 -2.48 10.00 -19.86
CA PRO A 338 -1.37 10.33 -20.75
C PRO A 338 -1.08 9.19 -21.73
N LEU A 339 -0.51 9.53 -22.90
CA LEU A 339 -0.24 8.56 -23.97
C LEU A 339 0.66 7.41 -23.50
N ASP A 340 1.65 7.69 -22.66
CA ASP A 340 2.54 6.70 -22.03
C ASP A 340 1.80 5.57 -21.30
N PHE A 341 0.59 5.83 -20.79
CA PHE A 341 -0.23 4.82 -20.14
C PHE A 341 -0.81 3.82 -21.17
N PHE A 342 -1.25 4.34 -22.33
CA PHE A 342 -1.82 3.52 -23.40
C PHE A 342 -0.77 2.72 -24.17
N GLU A 343 0.47 3.20 -24.24
CA GLU A 343 1.58 2.46 -24.88
C GLU A 343 2.03 1.24 -24.05
N ARG A 344 1.82 1.27 -22.73
CA ARG A 344 2.26 0.19 -21.82
C ARG A 344 1.20 -0.90 -21.60
N ILE A 345 -0.05 -0.65 -21.95
CA ILE A 345 -1.18 -1.54 -21.63
C ILE A 345 -2.01 -1.81 -22.89
N THR A 346 -2.18 -3.08 -23.24
CA THR A 346 -3.00 -3.49 -24.38
C THR A 346 -4.46 -3.08 -24.20
N ALA A 347 -5.13 -2.64 -25.27
CA ALA A 347 -6.53 -2.23 -25.25
C ALA A 347 -7.49 -3.30 -24.68
N GLY A 348 -7.18 -4.59 -24.87
CA GLY A 348 -7.96 -5.70 -24.30
C GLY A 348 -7.88 -5.77 -22.77
N VAL A 349 -6.69 -5.58 -22.20
CA VAL A 349 -6.46 -5.57 -20.74
C VAL A 349 -7.16 -4.36 -20.11
N LEU A 350 -7.07 -3.20 -20.75
CA LEU A 350 -7.75 -1.98 -20.29
C LEU A 350 -9.28 -2.14 -20.32
N THR A 351 -9.83 -2.75 -21.38
CA THR A 351 -11.26 -3.04 -21.50
C THR A 351 -11.72 -4.02 -20.42
N GLN A 352 -10.94 -5.06 -20.13
CA GLN A 352 -11.22 -6.01 -19.07
C GLN A 352 -11.25 -5.34 -17.69
N HIS A 353 -10.27 -4.49 -17.38
CA HIS A 353 -10.25 -3.74 -16.12
C HIS A 353 -11.43 -2.77 -16.00
N MET A 354 -11.84 -2.14 -17.11
CA MET A 354 -13.02 -1.29 -17.14
C MET A 354 -14.31 -2.09 -16.85
N GLN A 355 -14.45 -3.27 -17.45
CA GLN A 355 -15.57 -4.18 -17.19
C GLN A 355 -15.57 -4.71 -15.75
N GLN A 356 -14.41 -5.08 -15.19
CA GLN A 356 -14.29 -5.51 -13.80
C GLN A 356 -14.70 -4.39 -12.84
N THR A 357 -14.28 -3.16 -13.12
CA THR A 357 -14.66 -1.98 -12.33
C THR A 357 -16.17 -1.71 -12.42
N SER A 358 -16.76 -1.87 -13.61
CA SER A 358 -18.21 -1.79 -13.81
C SER A 358 -18.96 -2.89 -13.05
N LYS A 359 -18.47 -4.14 -13.06
CA LYS A 359 -19.07 -5.26 -12.31
C LYS A 359 -19.03 -5.06 -10.80
N ILE A 360 -17.87 -4.68 -10.25
CA ILE A 360 -17.72 -4.40 -8.81
C ILE A 360 -18.69 -3.30 -8.40
N ARG A 361 -18.83 -2.28 -9.26
CA ARG A 361 -19.72 -1.15 -9.03
C ARG A 361 -21.18 -1.54 -9.12
N GLY A 362 -21.61 -2.23 -10.18
CA GLY A 362 -22.99 -2.71 -10.34
C GLY A 362 -23.42 -3.64 -9.20
N PHE A 363 -22.50 -4.43 -8.66
CA PHE A 363 -22.74 -5.20 -7.45
C PHE A 363 -22.99 -4.30 -6.23
N LEU A 364 -22.21 -3.21 -6.08
CA LEU A 364 -22.28 -2.30 -4.94
C LEU A 364 -23.47 -1.32 -5.02
N SER A 365 -23.78 -0.81 -6.22
CA SER A 365 -24.90 0.11 -6.50
C SER A 365 -26.24 -0.62 -6.64
N GLY A 366 -26.23 -1.82 -7.22
CA GLY A 366 -27.41 -2.65 -7.44
C GLY A 366 -27.60 -3.65 -6.31
N SER A 367 -26.94 -4.82 -6.39
CA SER A 367 -27.23 -5.96 -5.51
C SER A 367 -27.19 -5.65 -4.03
N VAL A 368 -26.10 -5.06 -3.50
CA VAL A 368 -25.99 -4.79 -2.07
C VAL A 368 -27.08 -3.83 -1.59
N PHE A 369 -27.40 -2.84 -2.41
CA PHE A 369 -28.41 -1.84 -2.11
C PHE A 369 -29.83 -2.43 -2.14
N LEU A 370 -30.14 -3.21 -3.17
CA LEU A 370 -31.40 -3.95 -3.30
C LEU A 370 -31.61 -4.87 -2.10
N THR A 371 -30.58 -5.63 -1.71
CA THR A 371 -30.65 -6.47 -0.51
C THR A 371 -30.87 -5.65 0.76
N MET A 372 -30.29 -4.46 0.88
CA MET A 372 -30.56 -3.56 2.02
C MET A 372 -32.00 -3.06 2.04
N LEU A 373 -32.56 -2.69 0.88
CA LEU A 373 -33.97 -2.33 0.78
C LEU A 373 -34.89 -3.51 1.09
N GLU A 374 -34.60 -4.69 0.57
CA GLU A 374 -35.34 -5.90 0.90
C GLU A 374 -35.24 -6.23 2.39
N ALA A 375 -34.10 -6.01 3.03
CA ALA A 375 -33.95 -6.19 4.46
C ALA A 375 -34.88 -5.26 5.28
N THR A 376 -35.38 -4.15 4.72
CA THR A 376 -36.39 -3.33 5.41
C THR A 376 -37.71 -4.08 5.60
N SER A 377 -38.02 -5.07 4.75
CA SER A 377 -39.19 -5.94 4.94
C SER A 377 -39.15 -6.71 6.26
N LEU A 378 -37.96 -6.95 6.82
CA LEU A 378 -37.81 -7.58 8.14
C LEU A 378 -38.49 -6.75 9.24
N PHE A 379 -38.52 -5.42 9.12
CA PHE A 379 -39.25 -4.58 10.08
C PHE A 379 -40.76 -4.79 10.06
N VAL A 380 -41.31 -5.38 8.99
CA VAL A 380 -42.74 -5.71 8.88
C VAL A 380 -42.97 -7.17 9.28
N PHE A 381 -42.27 -8.12 8.65
CA PHE A 381 -42.52 -9.55 8.85
C PHE A 381 -42.08 -10.06 10.22
N LEU A 382 -40.95 -9.58 10.75
CA LEU A 382 -40.40 -10.11 12.00
C LEU A 382 -41.28 -9.74 13.21
N PRO A 383 -41.72 -8.48 13.41
CA PRO A 383 -42.71 -8.17 14.44
C PRO A 383 -44.04 -8.89 14.25
N PHE A 384 -44.52 -9.03 13.01
CA PHE A 384 -45.76 -9.77 12.72
C PHE A 384 -45.66 -11.24 13.15
N LEU A 385 -44.56 -11.92 12.83
CA LEU A 385 -44.28 -13.29 13.28
C LEU A 385 -44.21 -13.40 14.81
N PHE A 386 -43.47 -12.48 15.46
CA PHE A 386 -43.36 -12.45 16.92
C PHE A 386 -44.69 -12.25 17.62
N PHE A 387 -45.56 -11.38 17.07
CA PHE A 387 -46.91 -11.16 17.56
C PHE A 387 -47.78 -12.42 17.44
N TYR A 388 -47.62 -13.18 16.35
CA TYR A 388 -48.41 -14.40 16.14
C TYR A 388 -47.96 -15.57 17.02
N SER A 389 -46.66 -15.88 17.05
CA SER A 389 -46.11 -16.89 17.96
C SER A 389 -44.59 -16.76 18.10
N THR A 390 -44.15 -16.46 19.32
CA THR A 390 -42.72 -16.39 19.65
C THR A 390 -42.01 -17.73 19.45
N SER A 391 -42.69 -18.86 19.74
CA SER A 391 -42.09 -20.19 19.62
C SER A 391 -41.84 -20.57 18.16
N LEU A 392 -42.80 -20.36 17.25
CA LEU A 392 -42.59 -20.63 15.82
C LEU A 392 -41.54 -19.68 15.24
N THR A 393 -41.54 -18.42 15.65
CA THR A 393 -40.55 -17.43 15.21
C THR A 393 -39.13 -17.84 15.59
N ALA A 394 -38.93 -18.36 16.82
CA ALA A 394 -37.63 -18.86 17.25
C ALA A 394 -37.14 -20.03 16.37
N ILE A 395 -38.02 -20.95 15.98
CA ILE A 395 -37.68 -22.05 15.07
C ILE A 395 -37.23 -21.50 13.70
N VAL A 396 -37.97 -20.55 13.13
CA VAL A 396 -37.62 -19.92 11.85
C VAL A 396 -36.26 -19.22 11.93
N LEU A 397 -35.99 -18.50 13.03
CA LEU A 397 -34.70 -17.85 13.24
C LEU A 397 -33.55 -18.86 13.38
N VAL A 398 -33.74 -19.96 14.10
CA VAL A 398 -32.73 -21.02 14.23
C VAL A 398 -32.43 -21.67 12.88
N CYS A 399 -33.46 -22.01 12.10
CA CYS A 399 -33.29 -22.54 10.74
C CYS A 399 -32.54 -21.54 9.84
N THR A 400 -32.91 -20.26 9.90
CA THR A 400 -32.24 -19.20 9.13
C THR A 400 -30.78 -19.05 9.55
N ALA A 401 -30.48 -19.10 10.85
CA ALA A 401 -29.12 -19.06 11.38
C ALA A 401 -28.28 -20.27 10.93
N LEU A 402 -28.88 -21.46 10.90
CA LEU A 402 -28.22 -22.69 10.44
C LEU A 402 -27.90 -22.62 8.94
N ILE A 403 -28.85 -22.19 8.11
CA ILE A 403 -28.60 -21.94 6.67
C ILE A 403 -27.47 -20.94 6.49
N THR A 404 -27.49 -19.82 7.23
CA THR A 404 -26.44 -18.80 7.19
C THR A 404 -25.08 -19.36 7.57
N LEU A 405 -25.02 -20.22 8.61
CA LEU A 405 -23.79 -20.88 9.04
C LEU A 405 -23.23 -21.80 7.95
N VAL A 406 -24.08 -22.60 7.30
CA VAL A 406 -23.67 -23.49 6.20
C VAL A 406 -23.10 -22.65 5.05
N ILE A 407 -23.77 -21.57 4.65
CA ILE A 407 -23.27 -20.66 3.60
C ILE A 407 -21.91 -20.08 4.00
N ALA A 408 -21.76 -19.61 5.23
CA ALA A 408 -20.52 -19.02 5.73
C ALA A 408 -19.34 -20.02 5.72
N LEU A 409 -19.60 -21.28 6.09
CA LEU A 409 -18.60 -22.35 6.07
C LEU A 409 -18.20 -22.71 4.63
N LEU A 410 -19.15 -22.78 3.69
CA LEU A 410 -18.90 -23.10 2.28
C LEU A 410 -18.27 -21.95 1.50
N MET A 411 -18.44 -20.70 1.93
CA MET A 411 -17.95 -19.51 1.22
C MET A 411 -16.42 -19.56 0.97
N ARG A 412 -15.63 -19.97 1.98
CA ARG A 412 -14.17 -20.03 1.88
C ARG A 412 -13.67 -21.05 0.84
N PRO A 413 -14.05 -22.34 0.88
CA PRO A 413 -13.62 -23.30 -0.12
C PRO A 413 -14.14 -22.95 -1.53
N PHE A 414 -15.37 -22.44 -1.63
CA PHE A 414 -15.94 -22.03 -2.91
C PHE A 414 -15.13 -20.90 -3.56
N LYS A 415 -14.79 -19.86 -2.79
CA LYS A 415 -13.94 -18.76 -3.25
C LYS A 415 -12.55 -19.23 -3.69
N ARG A 416 -11.94 -20.19 -2.98
CA ARG A 416 -10.64 -20.77 -3.38
C ARG A 416 -10.71 -21.46 -4.74
N ARG A 417 -11.73 -22.31 -4.95
CA ARG A 417 -11.91 -23.00 -6.24
C ARG A 417 -12.26 -22.04 -7.37
N LEU A 418 -13.09 -21.04 -7.10
CA LEU A 418 -13.45 -20.01 -8.08
C LEU A 418 -12.23 -19.18 -8.51
N ASN A 419 -11.35 -18.82 -7.57
CA ASN A 419 -10.08 -18.16 -7.91
C ASN A 419 -9.17 -19.04 -8.78
N GLY A 420 -9.09 -20.35 -8.48
CA GLY A 420 -8.36 -21.30 -9.32
C GLY A 420 -8.92 -21.36 -10.74
N LEU A 421 -10.26 -21.40 -10.88
CA LEU A 421 -10.94 -21.34 -12.17
C LEU A 421 -10.62 -20.05 -12.93
N TYR A 422 -10.67 -18.89 -12.27
CA TYR A 422 -10.35 -17.61 -12.92
C TYR A 422 -8.89 -17.51 -13.39
N MET A 423 -7.94 -18.08 -12.65
CA MET A 423 -6.54 -18.15 -13.08
C MET A 423 -6.37 -19.05 -14.31
N ALA A 424 -7.02 -20.22 -14.31
CA ALA A 424 -7.00 -21.13 -15.46
C ALA A 424 -7.63 -20.48 -16.69
N GLU A 425 -8.76 -19.78 -16.53
CA GLU A 425 -9.44 -19.07 -17.61
C GLU A 425 -8.59 -17.90 -18.14
N GLY A 426 -7.90 -17.17 -17.27
CA GLY A 426 -6.95 -16.13 -17.66
C GLY A 426 -5.81 -16.68 -18.53
N ASN A 427 -5.21 -17.80 -18.11
CA ASN A 427 -4.16 -18.49 -18.89
C ASN A 427 -4.68 -18.98 -20.24
N ARG A 428 -5.89 -19.55 -20.27
CA ARG A 428 -6.55 -20.00 -21.51
C ARG A 428 -6.74 -18.84 -22.49
N GLN A 429 -7.24 -17.70 -22.01
CA GLN A 429 -7.48 -16.53 -22.85
C GLN A 429 -6.16 -15.92 -23.35
N ALA A 430 -5.13 -15.86 -22.51
CA ALA A 430 -3.81 -15.39 -22.89
C ALA A 430 -3.19 -16.28 -23.99
N MET A 431 -3.27 -17.60 -23.84
CA MET A 431 -2.78 -18.55 -24.85
C MET A 431 -3.51 -18.39 -26.20
N LEU A 432 -4.83 -18.18 -26.17
CA LEU A 432 -5.61 -17.93 -27.39
C LEU A 432 -5.18 -16.64 -28.08
N VAL A 433 -5.03 -15.54 -27.33
CA VAL A 433 -4.58 -14.25 -27.89
C VAL A 433 -3.18 -14.37 -28.48
N GLU A 434 -2.26 -15.01 -27.77
CA GLU A 434 -0.87 -15.22 -28.23
C GLU A 434 -0.82 -16.08 -29.49
N THR A 435 -1.61 -17.16 -29.54
CA THR A 435 -1.66 -18.06 -30.70
C THR A 435 -2.25 -17.36 -31.92
N ILE A 436 -3.30 -16.55 -31.74
CA ILE A 436 -3.93 -15.79 -32.83
C ILE A 436 -2.97 -14.71 -33.36
N ASN A 437 -2.31 -13.96 -32.46
CA ASN A 437 -1.34 -12.94 -32.87
C ASN A 437 -0.08 -13.57 -33.51
N GLY A 438 0.37 -14.71 -32.99
CA GLY A 438 1.49 -15.50 -33.48
C GLY A 438 1.14 -16.45 -34.62
N MET A 439 -0.07 -16.38 -35.19
CA MET A 439 -0.53 -17.31 -36.24
C MET A 439 0.41 -17.39 -37.45
N PRO A 440 1.05 -16.30 -37.93
CA PRO A 440 2.04 -16.39 -38.99
C PRO A 440 3.22 -17.31 -38.64
N THR A 441 3.71 -17.24 -37.40
CA THR A 441 4.81 -18.08 -36.91
C THR A 441 4.37 -19.54 -36.76
N VAL A 442 3.17 -19.76 -36.21
CA VAL A 442 2.58 -21.11 -36.09
C VAL A 442 2.45 -21.77 -37.46
N LYS A 443 1.97 -21.02 -38.47
CA LYS A 443 1.86 -21.49 -39.86
C LYS A 443 3.22 -21.72 -40.52
N ALA A 444 4.18 -20.82 -40.32
CA ALA A 444 5.52 -20.94 -40.88
C ALA A 444 6.27 -22.17 -40.33
N MET A 445 6.02 -22.53 -39.07
CA MET A 445 6.64 -23.67 -38.41
C MET A 445 5.87 -24.99 -38.61
N ALA A 446 4.68 -24.97 -39.21
CA ALA A 446 3.80 -26.13 -39.39
C ALA A 446 3.50 -26.89 -38.08
N ILE A 447 3.33 -26.16 -36.97
CA ILE A 447 3.01 -26.71 -35.63
C ILE A 447 1.48 -26.68 -35.38
N GLU A 448 0.69 -26.46 -36.41
CA GLU A 448 -0.76 -26.64 -36.35
C GLU A 448 -1.11 -28.15 -36.35
N PRO A 449 -2.07 -28.59 -35.51
CA PRO A 449 -2.36 -30.02 -35.30
C PRO A 449 -2.98 -30.74 -36.50
#